data_AF-A0AAN5CM24-F1
#
_entry.id   AF-A0AAN5CM24-F1
#
_cell.length_a   1.000
_cell.length_b   1.000
_cell.length_c   1.000
_cell.angle_alpha   90.00
_cell.angle_beta   90.00
_cell.angle_gamma   90.00
#
_symmetry.space_group_name_H-M   'P 1'
#
loop_
_entity.id
_entity.type
_entity.pdbx_description
1 polymer ?
#
loop_
_entity_poly.entity_id
_entity_poly.type
_entity_poly.pdbx_seq_one_letter_code
_entity_poly.pdbx_strand_id
1 'polypeptide(L)'
;SSLTYSALLVFLVVLGDACMRVNPGTPGMPAMNCRTCAANLVATTMVGAGSKAFGSIIPSNNAAGCLQMEYICNGLNSNIENSKMIPQINTQDGVVADGDDGAVDMVARFTVTCNAAGTAWENTGITITTLECASD
;
A
#
# COMPACT_ATOMS: atom_id res chain seq x y z
N SER A 1 71.48 15.11 -25.94
CA SER A 1 72.20 13.84 -26.11
C SER A 1 71.70 12.87 -25.04
N SER A 2 70.55 12.22 -25.26
CA SER A 2 70.36 10.83 -25.78
C SER A 2 70.23 9.81 -24.64
N LEU A 3 68.99 9.42 -24.28
CA LEU A 3 68.33 8.09 -24.45
C LEU A 3 68.80 7.04 -23.39
N THR A 4 67.97 6.23 -22.69
CA THR A 4 66.77 5.45 -23.06
C THR A 4 66.15 4.71 -21.84
N TYR A 5 65.03 4.00 -22.08
CA TYR A 5 64.29 2.99 -21.26
C TYR A 5 63.12 3.54 -20.44
N SER A 6 61.90 2.97 -20.43
CA SER A 6 61.36 1.75 -21.03
C SER A 6 59.83 1.85 -21.02
N ALA A 7 59.17 1.18 -21.98
CA ALA A 7 57.72 1.13 -22.09
C ALA A 7 57.05 0.32 -20.97
N LEU A 8 55.90 0.79 -20.48
CA LEU A 8 54.89 -0.09 -19.88
C LEU A 8 53.48 0.42 -20.21
N LEU A 9 52.82 -0.31 -21.11
CA LEU A 9 51.39 -0.28 -21.38
C LEU A 9 50.67 -1.08 -20.28
N VAL A 10 49.68 -0.49 -19.60
CA VAL A 10 48.58 -1.25 -18.99
C VAL A 10 47.27 -0.49 -19.21
N PHE A 11 46.43 -1.05 -20.06
CA PHE A 11 44.99 -0.81 -20.16
C PHE A 11 44.27 -1.55 -19.02
N LEU A 12 43.45 -0.87 -18.21
CA LEU A 12 42.36 -1.45 -17.40
C LEU A 12 41.27 -0.37 -17.26
N VAL A 13 40.27 -0.34 -18.15
CA VAL A 13 38.94 -0.95 -18.02
C VAL A 13 38.10 -0.36 -16.88
N VAL A 14 37.02 0.27 -17.32
CA VAL A 14 35.86 0.85 -16.63
C VAL A 14 35.33 -0.03 -15.50
N LEU A 15 35.05 0.56 -14.33
CA LEU A 15 33.93 0.16 -13.48
C LEU A 15 33.19 1.43 -13.04
N GLY A 16 31.98 1.58 -13.56
CA GLY A 16 31.05 2.59 -13.08
C GLY A 16 30.53 2.17 -11.71
N ASP A 17 30.75 3.00 -10.70
CA ASP A 17 29.93 2.98 -9.50
C ASP A 17 28.57 3.60 -9.86
N ALA A 18 27.70 2.76 -10.44
CA ALA A 18 26.28 2.99 -10.32
C ALA A 18 25.96 2.87 -8.83
N CYS A 19 25.71 4.00 -8.17
CA CYS A 19 25.17 4.04 -6.82
C CYS A 19 23.93 3.13 -6.77
N MET A 20 24.08 1.91 -6.22
CA MET A 20 22.95 1.03 -6.02
C MET A 20 22.01 1.71 -5.04
N ARG A 21 20.80 2.03 -5.52
CA ARG A 21 19.70 2.46 -4.68
C ARG A 21 19.38 1.28 -3.74
N VAL A 22 19.89 1.34 -2.52
CA VAL A 22 19.52 0.39 -1.47
C VAL A 22 18.11 0.72 -1.02
N ASN A 23 17.14 -0.16 -1.32
CA ASN A 23 15.92 -0.19 -0.53
C ASN A 23 16.26 -0.97 0.76
N PRO A 24 16.06 -0.37 1.95
CA PRO A 24 16.46 -1.01 3.19
C PRO A 24 15.52 -2.17 3.53
N GLY A 25 16.06 -3.39 3.54
CA GLY A 25 15.74 -4.40 4.52
C GLY A 25 17.05 -4.76 5.20
N THR A 26 17.18 -4.50 6.50
CA THR A 26 18.39 -4.79 7.28
C THR A 26 18.93 -6.20 6.95
N PRO A 27 20.23 -6.37 6.61
CA PRO A 27 20.82 -7.68 6.44
C PRO A 27 20.59 -8.52 7.70
N GLY A 28 19.76 -9.56 7.59
CA GLY A 28 19.42 -10.45 8.71
C GLY A 28 17.93 -10.52 9.07
N MET A 29 17.06 -9.66 8.52
CA MET A 29 15.61 -9.85 8.63
C MET A 29 15.12 -10.68 7.42
N PRO A 30 14.32 -11.74 7.61
CA PRO A 30 13.74 -12.45 6.49
C PRO A 30 13.00 -11.46 5.59
N ALA A 31 13.28 -11.46 4.29
CA ALA A 31 12.45 -10.76 3.32
C ALA A 31 11.03 -11.33 3.49
N MET A 32 10.11 -10.54 4.03
CA MET A 32 8.71 -10.92 4.08
C MET A 32 8.24 -10.94 2.64
N ASN A 33 8.08 -12.14 2.07
CA ASN A 33 7.56 -12.32 0.72
C ASN A 33 6.07 -12.00 0.73
N CYS A 34 5.73 -10.71 0.76
CA CYS A 34 4.35 -10.30 0.65
C CYS A 34 3.82 -10.72 -0.72
N ARG A 35 2.78 -11.54 -0.72
CA ARG A 35 2.13 -12.02 -1.94
C ARG A 35 1.11 -11.00 -2.43
N THR A 36 0.59 -11.21 -3.64
CA THR A 36 -0.60 -10.53 -4.13
C THR A 36 -1.84 -11.23 -3.60
N CYS A 37 -2.78 -10.45 -3.06
CA CYS A 37 -4.10 -10.95 -2.69
C CYS A 37 -5.06 -10.73 -3.86
N ALA A 38 -6.02 -11.63 -4.04
CA ALA A 38 -7.06 -11.43 -5.03
C ALA A 38 -8.02 -10.33 -4.56
N ALA A 39 -8.41 -9.42 -5.47
CA ALA A 39 -9.28 -8.30 -5.12
C ALA A 39 -10.66 -8.75 -4.59
N ASN A 40 -11.16 -9.89 -5.07
CA ASN A 40 -12.45 -10.46 -4.67
C ASN A 40 -12.49 -11.02 -3.23
N LEU A 41 -11.39 -10.93 -2.48
CA LEU A 41 -11.36 -11.25 -1.05
C LEU A 41 -11.97 -10.13 -0.19
N VAL A 42 -12.17 -8.93 -0.75
CA VAL A 42 -12.97 -7.85 -0.14
C VAL A 42 -14.19 -7.61 -1.02
N ALA A 43 -15.38 -7.84 -0.47
CA ALA A 43 -16.64 -7.51 -1.14
C ALA A 43 -16.99 -6.04 -0.93
N THR A 44 -17.31 -5.32 -2.00
CA THR A 44 -17.89 -3.97 -1.91
C THR A 44 -19.41 -4.05 -1.87
N THR A 45 -20.06 -3.45 -0.88
CA THR A 45 -21.53 -3.43 -0.75
C THR A 45 -22.12 -2.05 -1.00
N MET A 46 -23.43 -2.02 -1.27
CA MET A 46 -24.23 -0.81 -1.50
C MET A 46 -25.63 -0.99 -0.90
N VAL A 47 -25.69 -1.30 0.40
CA VAL A 47 -26.93 -1.65 1.10
C VAL A 47 -27.37 -0.56 2.08
N GLY A 48 -26.43 0.11 2.75
CA GLY A 48 -26.70 1.16 3.71
C GLY A 48 -27.28 2.44 3.11
N ALA A 49 -27.75 3.33 3.98
CA ALA A 49 -28.23 4.65 3.58
C ALA A 49 -27.07 5.49 3.02
N GLY A 50 -27.31 6.23 1.94
CA GLY A 50 -26.26 7.01 1.26
C GLY A 50 -25.20 6.14 0.57
N SER A 51 -25.35 4.81 0.56
CA SER A 51 -24.36 3.90 -0.01
C SER A 51 -24.28 4.04 -1.54
N LYS A 52 -23.06 3.94 -2.04
CA LYS A 52 -22.76 4.06 -3.47
C LYS A 52 -21.48 3.31 -3.83
N ALA A 53 -21.19 3.27 -5.12
CA ALA A 53 -19.93 2.72 -5.60
C ALA A 53 -18.74 3.59 -5.14
N PHE A 54 -17.61 2.95 -4.85
CA PHE A 54 -16.34 3.63 -4.64
C PHE A 54 -15.98 4.47 -5.88
N GLY A 55 -15.40 5.65 -5.65
CA GLY A 55 -14.94 6.50 -6.76
C GLY A 55 -13.71 5.92 -7.45
N SER A 56 -12.80 5.35 -6.66
CA SER A 56 -11.65 4.62 -7.16
C SER A 56 -11.15 3.59 -6.14
N ILE A 57 -10.48 2.56 -6.67
CA ILE A 57 -9.72 1.58 -5.89
C ILE A 57 -8.34 1.48 -6.53
N ILE A 58 -7.31 1.92 -5.81
CA ILE A 58 -5.96 2.12 -6.36
C ILE A 58 -5.01 1.06 -5.79
N PRO A 59 -4.45 0.16 -6.61
CA PRO A 59 -3.41 -0.76 -6.17
C PRO A 59 -2.06 -0.04 -6.00
N SER A 60 -1.33 -0.38 -4.94
CA SER A 60 0.05 0.09 -4.71
C SER A 60 0.86 -0.96 -3.96
N ASN A 61 2.16 -0.72 -3.74
CA ASN A 61 2.98 -1.57 -2.88
C ASN A 61 3.51 -0.76 -1.70
N ASN A 62 3.44 -1.31 -0.50
CA ASN A 62 4.08 -0.68 0.67
C ASN A 62 5.61 -0.81 0.60
N ALA A 63 6.32 -0.19 1.56
CA ALA A 63 7.78 -0.22 1.62
C ALA A 63 8.37 -1.64 1.76
N ALA A 64 7.60 -2.59 2.32
CA ALA A 64 7.97 -4.00 2.42
C ALA A 64 7.64 -4.81 1.15
N GLY A 65 7.04 -4.19 0.14
CA GLY A 65 6.65 -4.83 -1.12
C GLY A 65 5.27 -5.48 -1.11
N CYS A 66 4.51 -5.42 -0.01
CA CYS A 66 3.14 -5.95 0.05
C CYS A 66 2.19 -5.13 -0.83
N LEU A 67 1.37 -5.84 -1.61
CA LEU A 67 0.28 -5.22 -2.34
C LEU A 67 -0.69 -4.57 -1.36
N GLN A 68 -1.05 -3.33 -1.65
CA GLN A 68 -2.07 -2.54 -0.96
C GLN A 68 -3.17 -2.17 -1.94
N MET A 69 -4.37 -1.97 -1.42
CA MET A 69 -5.49 -1.37 -2.15
C MET A 69 -6.00 -0.19 -1.34
N GLU A 70 -5.97 0.99 -1.93
CA GLU A 70 -6.57 2.19 -1.38
C GLU A 70 -7.98 2.35 -1.97
N TYR A 71 -8.99 2.35 -1.11
CA TYR A 71 -10.38 2.59 -1.43
C TYR A 71 -10.69 4.07 -1.19
N ILE A 72 -11.25 4.73 -2.20
CA ILE A 72 -11.55 6.16 -2.17
C ILE A 72 -13.05 6.38 -2.32
N CYS A 73 -13.66 6.99 -1.31
CA CYS A 73 -15.07 7.35 -1.29
C CYS A 73 -15.21 8.87 -1.31
N ASN A 74 -15.71 9.42 -2.41
CA ASN A 74 -15.89 10.86 -2.57
C ASN A 74 -17.33 11.27 -2.25
N GLY A 75 -17.56 12.46 -1.71
CA GLY A 75 -18.89 13.02 -1.50
C GLY A 75 -18.99 13.83 -0.21
N LEU A 76 -20.05 14.63 -0.09
CA LEU A 76 -20.32 15.35 1.14
C LEU A 76 -20.50 14.34 2.29
N ASN A 77 -19.80 14.57 3.40
CA ASN A 77 -19.79 13.67 4.55
C ASN A 77 -19.46 12.21 4.16
N SER A 78 -18.51 12.03 3.23
CA SER A 78 -18.12 10.71 2.78
C SER A 78 -17.55 9.87 3.92
N ASN A 79 -17.91 8.59 3.91
CA ASN A 79 -17.41 7.62 4.86
C ASN A 79 -17.25 6.23 4.23
N ILE A 80 -16.39 5.42 4.84
CA ILE A 80 -16.18 4.02 4.48
C ILE A 80 -16.52 3.16 5.69
N GLU A 81 -17.55 2.33 5.55
CA GLU A 81 -18.07 1.48 6.60
C GLU A 81 -17.68 0.03 6.35
N ASN A 82 -17.50 -0.73 7.42
CA ASN A 82 -17.46 -2.19 7.33
C ASN A 82 -18.57 -2.81 8.18
N SER A 83 -19.62 -3.28 7.50
CA SER A 83 -20.85 -3.77 8.12
C SER A 83 -20.71 -5.06 8.96
N LYS A 84 -19.53 -5.68 9.08
CA LYS A 84 -19.37 -6.99 9.76
C LYS A 84 -18.10 -7.21 10.60
N MET A 85 -17.38 -6.18 11.03
CA MET A 85 -16.12 -6.36 11.76
C MET A 85 -16.21 -6.34 13.28
N ILE A 86 -15.62 -7.37 13.91
CA ILE A 86 -15.10 -7.31 15.28
C ILE A 86 -13.67 -7.84 15.24
N PRO A 87 -12.65 -7.05 15.66
CA PRO A 87 -12.74 -5.68 16.19
C PRO A 87 -12.99 -4.63 15.09
N GLN A 88 -13.57 -3.48 15.47
CA GLN A 88 -13.87 -2.38 14.55
C GLN A 88 -12.60 -1.77 13.92
N ILE A 89 -12.71 -1.29 12.67
CA ILE A 89 -11.62 -0.66 11.91
C ILE A 89 -11.06 0.59 12.64
N ASN A 90 -11.86 1.23 13.49
CA ASN A 90 -11.48 2.33 14.35
C ASN A 90 -12.34 2.36 15.63
N THR A 91 -12.15 3.36 16.48
CA THR A 91 -12.95 3.57 17.71
C THR A 91 -14.36 4.11 17.46
N GLN A 92 -14.73 4.41 16.20
CA GLN A 92 -16.03 4.95 15.78
C GLN A 92 -16.82 3.88 15.03
N ASP A 93 -17.11 2.76 15.70
CA ASP A 93 -17.95 1.67 15.17
C ASP A 93 -17.55 1.08 13.80
N GLY A 94 -16.29 1.29 13.36
CA GLY A 94 -15.78 0.74 12.10
C GLY A 94 -16.03 1.62 10.88
N VAL A 95 -16.19 2.93 11.09
CA VAL A 95 -16.47 3.93 10.05
C VAL A 95 -15.28 4.85 9.85
N VAL A 96 -14.64 4.83 8.68
CA VAL A 96 -13.59 5.79 8.32
C VAL A 96 -14.22 7.03 7.70
N ALA A 97 -14.08 8.18 8.35
CA ALA A 97 -14.64 9.45 7.89
C ALA A 97 -13.64 10.25 7.03
N ASP A 98 -14.15 11.19 6.24
CA ASP A 98 -13.38 12.22 5.52
C ASP A 98 -12.23 12.80 6.38
N GLY A 99 -12.57 13.24 7.60
CA GLY A 99 -11.62 13.81 8.58
C GLY A 99 -10.48 12.91 9.07
N ASP A 100 -10.59 11.59 8.92
CA ASP A 100 -9.69 10.64 9.57
C ASP A 100 -8.30 10.59 8.91
N ASP A 101 -8.15 11.10 7.68
CA ASP A 101 -6.86 11.23 7.02
C ASP A 101 -6.12 12.54 7.37
N GLY A 102 -6.74 13.40 8.19
CA GLY A 102 -6.22 14.70 8.61
C GLY A 102 -6.64 15.88 7.74
N ALA A 103 -7.45 15.65 6.69
CA ALA A 103 -8.10 16.66 5.89
C ALA A 103 -9.63 16.53 5.95
N VAL A 104 -10.35 17.61 5.68
CA VAL A 104 -11.80 17.57 5.42
C VAL A 104 -11.97 18.06 3.99
N ASP A 105 -11.90 17.13 3.05
CA ASP A 105 -11.84 17.42 1.62
C ASP A 105 -12.90 16.65 0.81
N MET A 106 -13.92 16.13 1.51
CA MET A 106 -15.00 15.31 0.98
C MET A 106 -14.52 13.93 0.50
N VAL A 107 -13.40 13.42 1.01
CA VAL A 107 -12.83 12.14 0.59
C VAL A 107 -12.45 11.27 1.79
N ALA A 108 -13.20 10.19 2.02
CA ALA A 108 -12.77 9.13 2.91
C ALA A 108 -11.82 8.15 2.18
N ARG A 109 -10.71 7.80 2.83
CA ARG A 109 -9.68 6.89 2.30
C ARG A 109 -9.48 5.71 3.22
N PHE A 110 -9.46 4.51 2.67
CA PHE A 110 -9.15 3.31 3.44
C PHE A 110 -8.15 2.41 2.71
N THR A 111 -7.03 2.13 3.36
CA THR A 111 -5.99 1.26 2.78
C THR A 111 -6.02 -0.11 3.44
N VAL A 112 -6.06 -1.15 2.62
CA VAL A 112 -5.85 -2.54 3.06
C VAL A 112 -4.53 -3.07 2.50
N THR A 113 -3.87 -3.93 3.24
CA THR A 113 -2.58 -4.55 2.88
C THR A 113 -2.76 -6.06 2.80
N CYS A 114 -2.27 -6.68 1.75
CA CYS A 114 -2.28 -8.13 1.64
C CYS A 114 -1.37 -8.75 2.70
N ASN A 115 -1.87 -9.74 3.43
CA ASN A 115 -1.09 -10.42 4.45
C ASN A 115 0.05 -11.27 3.85
N ALA A 116 1.02 -11.65 4.67
CA ALA A 116 2.18 -12.42 4.21
C ALA A 116 1.81 -13.79 3.60
N ALA A 117 0.66 -14.35 3.99
CA ALA A 117 0.15 -15.60 3.45
C ALA A 117 -0.46 -15.45 2.04
N GLY A 118 -0.82 -14.24 1.60
CA GLY A 118 -1.51 -14.00 0.34
C GLY A 118 -2.98 -14.43 0.33
N THR A 119 -3.59 -14.56 1.51
CA THR A 119 -4.93 -15.14 1.68
C THR A 119 -5.97 -14.17 2.20
N ALA A 120 -5.54 -13.00 2.71
CA ALA A 120 -6.45 -12.01 3.27
C ALA A 120 -5.91 -10.58 3.11
N TRP A 121 -6.85 -9.64 2.99
CA TRP A 121 -6.57 -8.21 3.11
C TRP A 121 -6.69 -7.81 4.57
N GLU A 122 -5.77 -6.99 5.06
CA GLU A 122 -5.71 -6.57 6.45
C GLU A 122 -5.48 -5.07 6.57
N ASN A 123 -6.10 -4.45 7.56
CA ASN A 123 -5.70 -3.13 8.06
C ASN A 123 -5.38 -3.29 9.54
N THR A 124 -4.20 -2.82 9.98
CA THR A 124 -3.77 -2.86 11.39
C THR A 124 -3.89 -4.25 12.07
N GLY A 125 -3.77 -5.34 11.29
CA GLY A 125 -3.87 -6.73 11.78
C GLY A 125 -5.29 -7.30 11.80
N ILE A 126 -6.29 -6.55 11.34
CA ILE A 126 -7.69 -6.96 11.24
C ILE A 126 -8.00 -7.37 9.80
N THR A 127 -8.54 -8.58 9.60
CA THR A 127 -8.88 -9.10 8.27
C THR A 127 -10.13 -8.45 7.69
N ILE A 128 -9.98 -7.78 6.55
CA ILE A 128 -11.02 -7.11 5.77
C ILE A 128 -11.66 -8.02 4.74
N THR A 129 -12.98 -8.19 4.85
CA THR A 129 -13.80 -8.99 3.94
C THR A 129 -14.91 -8.22 3.25
N THR A 130 -15.27 -7.04 3.78
CA THR A 130 -16.39 -6.22 3.30
C THR A 130 -16.06 -4.73 3.48
N LEU A 131 -16.44 -3.90 2.52
CA LEU A 131 -16.38 -2.44 2.62
C LEU A 131 -17.58 -1.81 1.91
N GLU A 132 -18.09 -0.71 2.43
CA GLU A 132 -19.15 0.10 1.85
C GLU A 132 -18.72 1.56 1.81
N CYS A 133 -19.03 2.26 0.72
CA CYS A 133 -18.82 3.70 0.59
C CYS A 133 -20.17 4.38 0.70
N ALA A 134 -20.30 5.38 1.59
CA ALA A 134 -21.49 6.20 1.69
C ALA A 134 -21.16 7.70 1.71
N SER A 135 -22.15 8.51 1.35
CA SER A 135 -22.12 9.98 1.43
C SER A 135 -23.55 10.50 1.47
N ASP A 136 -23.73 11.74 1.95
CA ASP A 136 -25.02 12.43 1.97
C ASP A 136 -25.49 12.90 0.57
#